data_AF-A0A0Q6U1N3-F1
#
_entry.id   AF-A0A0Q6U1N3-F1
#
_cell.length_a   1.000
_cell.length_b   1.000
_cell.length_c   1.000
_cell.angle_alpha   90.00
_cell.angle_beta   90.00
_cell.angle_gamma   90.00
#
_symmetry.space_group_name_H-M   'P 1'
#
loop_
_entity.id
_entity.type
_entity.pdbx_description
1 polymer ?
#
loop_
_entity_poly.entity_id
_entity_poly.type
_entity_poly.pdbx_seq_one_letter_code
_entity_poly.pdbx_strand_id
1 'polypeptide(L)'
;MVEDWGGHIFIHGDRRAGDGCRTTLMSMDIRGELKTPVKGVTAFRLRVTPEISPSSGNAEIPAVGVWTSAKPALDGSVYLSDREFDLVRTMAAAGKLASIYVSFQEPYYGSSLIASVSFSSDPPEAE
;
A
#
# COMPACT_ATOMS: atom_id res chain seq x y z
N MET A 1 -13.97 -6.99 8.33
CA MET A 1 -14.04 -5.73 9.10
C MET A 1 -12.74 -5.56 9.88
N VAL A 2 -12.12 -4.37 9.86
CA VAL A 2 -10.82 -4.06 10.50
C VAL A 2 -11.06 -3.57 11.94
N GLU A 3 -10.20 -3.97 12.89
CA GLU A 3 -10.40 -3.75 14.33
C GLU A 3 -9.74 -2.46 14.85
N ASP A 4 -8.54 -2.17 14.35
CA ASP A 4 -7.78 -0.94 14.55
C ASP A 4 -6.91 -0.71 13.31
N TRP A 5 -6.76 0.55 12.89
CA TRP A 5 -5.89 0.90 11.77
C TRP A 5 -5.32 2.31 11.91
N GLY A 6 -4.06 2.48 11.47
CA GLY A 6 -3.33 3.73 11.62
C GLY A 6 -2.30 3.93 10.51
N GLY A 7 -2.05 5.20 10.18
CA GLY A 7 -1.00 5.62 9.25
C GLY A 7 0.26 6.02 10.01
N HIS A 8 1.39 5.38 9.71
CA HIS A 8 2.71 5.74 10.24
C HIS A 8 3.57 6.34 9.13
N ILE A 9 4.00 7.59 9.29
CA ILE A 9 4.98 8.22 8.40
C ILE A 9 6.38 7.87 8.90
N PHE A 10 7.23 7.38 8.02
CA PHE A 10 8.61 7.09 8.34
C PHE A 10 9.52 7.41 7.17
N ILE A 11 10.79 7.61 7.49
CA ILE A 11 11.82 7.97 6.53
C ILE A 11 12.82 6.81 6.51
N HIS A 12 13.08 6.25 5.34
CA HIS A 12 14.08 5.20 5.19
C HIS A 12 15.03 5.46 4.03
N GLY A 13 16.18 4.80 4.09
CA GLY A 13 17.05 4.72 2.92
C GLY A 13 16.47 3.72 1.94
N ASP A 14 16.40 4.11 0.69
CA ASP A 14 16.06 3.20 -0.40
C ASP A 14 17.24 3.05 -1.36
N ARG A 15 17.32 1.88 -1.99
CA ARG A 15 18.31 1.59 -3.02
C ARG A 15 17.58 1.55 -4.36
N ARG A 16 17.50 2.70 -5.03
CA ARG A 16 17.00 2.76 -6.41
C ARG A 16 17.92 1.93 -7.31
N ALA A 17 17.34 1.07 -8.15
CA ALA A 17 18.09 0.30 -9.13
C ALA A 17 18.81 1.27 -10.08
N GLY A 18 20.14 1.20 -10.14
CA GLY A 18 20.97 1.96 -11.08
C GLY A 18 21.90 3.01 -10.46
N ASP A 19 21.53 3.70 -9.38
CA ASP A 19 22.21 4.96 -9.03
C ASP A 19 23.23 4.92 -7.88
N GLY A 20 23.41 3.77 -7.20
CA GLY A 20 24.43 3.61 -6.14
C GLY A 20 24.30 4.56 -4.93
N CYS A 21 23.40 5.54 -4.98
CA CYS A 21 23.18 6.55 -3.98
C CYS A 21 21.96 6.20 -3.14
N ARG A 22 22.11 6.31 -1.82
CA ARG A 22 21.02 6.10 -0.85
C ARG A 22 20.18 7.38 -0.83
N THR A 23 19.05 7.36 -1.52
CA THR A 23 18.09 8.46 -1.44
C THR A 23 17.20 8.26 -0.21
N THR A 24 16.98 9.34 0.52
CA THR A 24 16.02 9.38 1.61
C THR A 24 14.63 9.41 1.03
N LEU A 25 13.81 8.40 1.32
CA LEU A 25 12.43 8.31 0.88
C LEU A 25 11.49 8.39 2.09
N MET A 26 10.56 9.33 2.02
CA MET A 26 9.45 9.42 2.96
C MET A 26 8.35 8.50 2.48
N SER A 27 7.97 7.55 3.32
CA SER A 27 6.92 6.58 3.04
C SER A 27 5.88 6.61 4.17
N MET A 28 4.70 6.10 3.86
CA MET A 28 3.63 5.92 4.82
C MET A 28 3.24 4.46 4.87
N ASP A 29 3.25 3.86 6.06
CA ASP A 29 2.71 2.52 6.27
C ASP A 29 1.27 2.64 6.79
N ILE A 30 0.36 1.98 6.09
CA ILE A 30 -1.03 1.79 6.51
C ILE A 30 -1.14 0.35 6.99
N ARG A 31 -1.54 0.17 8.24
CA ARG A 31 -1.60 -1.16 8.86
C ARG A 31 -2.93 -1.34 9.57
N GLY A 32 -3.39 -2.58 9.64
CA GLY A 32 -4.56 -2.93 10.43
C GLY A 32 -4.72 -4.42 10.62
N GLU A 33 -5.51 -4.77 11.63
CA GLU A 33 -5.84 -6.15 11.98
C GLU A 33 -7.28 -6.47 11.60
N LEU A 34 -7.52 -7.67 11.05
CA LEU A 34 -8.85 -8.13 10.70
C LEU A 34 -9.51 -8.77 11.93
N LYS A 35 -10.73 -8.35 12.25
CA LYS A 35 -11.54 -8.95 13.33
C LYS A 35 -11.71 -10.46 13.17
N THR A 36 -11.95 -10.87 11.93
CA THR A 36 -12.14 -12.28 11.55
C THR A 36 -11.14 -12.61 10.45
N PRO A 37 -10.35 -13.68 10.60
CA PRO A 37 -9.42 -14.09 9.57
C PRO A 37 -10.14 -14.40 8.26
N VAL A 38 -9.67 -13.84 7.14
CA VAL A 38 -10.22 -14.12 5.80
C VAL A 38 -9.22 -14.98 5.04
N LYS A 39 -9.60 -16.22 4.69
CA LYS A 39 -8.71 -17.19 4.01
C LYS A 39 -7.35 -17.40 4.70
N GLY A 40 -7.29 -17.21 6.02
CA GLY A 40 -6.06 -17.33 6.84
C GLY A 40 -5.22 -16.05 6.93
N VAL A 41 -5.73 -14.91 6.45
CA VAL A 41 -5.12 -13.58 6.63
C VAL A 41 -5.69 -12.93 7.88
N THR A 42 -4.83 -12.48 8.79
CA THR A 42 -5.24 -11.87 10.07
C THR A 42 -4.89 -10.39 10.17
N ALA A 43 -3.95 -9.91 9.37
CA ALA A 43 -3.52 -8.51 9.36
C ALA A 43 -3.07 -8.08 7.96
N PHE A 44 -2.96 -6.78 7.77
CA PHE A 44 -2.35 -6.20 6.56
C PHE A 44 -1.39 -5.06 6.90
N ARG A 45 -0.42 -4.89 6.01
CA ARG A 45 0.50 -3.77 5.95
C ARG A 45 0.66 -3.36 4.50
N LEU A 46 0.28 -2.12 4.20
CA LEU A 46 0.43 -1.50 2.90
C LEU A 46 1.37 -0.31 3.02
N ARG A 47 2.55 -0.41 2.40
CA ARG A 47 3.47 0.71 2.30
C ARG A 47 3.12 1.56 1.08
N VAL A 48 2.94 2.85 1.28
CA VAL A 48 2.76 3.85 0.23
C VAL A 48 4.08 4.62 0.10
N THR A 49 4.68 4.59 -1.09
CA THR A 49 5.96 5.24 -1.36
C THR A 49 5.86 6.11 -2.62
N PRO A 50 6.42 7.32 -2.62
CA PRO A 50 6.50 8.12 -3.83
C PRO A 50 7.57 7.57 -4.79
N GLU A 51 7.25 7.48 -6.08
CA GLU A 51 8.14 7.06 -7.16
C GLU A 51 8.02 7.99 -8.38
N ILE A 52 9.17 8.39 -8.95
CA ILE A 52 9.25 9.35 -10.07
C ILE A 52 8.72 8.75 -11.36
N SER A 53 8.75 7.42 -11.49
CA SER A 53 8.21 6.69 -12.64
C SER A 53 7.65 5.38 -12.13
N PRO A 54 6.41 5.37 -11.59
CA PRO A 54 5.79 4.16 -11.06
C PRO A 54 5.66 3.17 -12.22
N SER A 55 6.58 2.21 -12.27
CA SER A 55 6.59 1.15 -13.24
C SER A 55 6.88 -0.13 -12.50
N SER A 56 5.83 -0.86 -12.15
CA SER A 56 5.97 -2.21 -11.60
C SER A 56 6.30 -3.18 -12.75
N GLY A 57 7.48 -3.05 -13.35
CA GLY A 57 8.04 -3.98 -14.33
C GLY A 57 7.25 -4.15 -15.64
N ASN A 58 7.83 -4.95 -16.56
CA ASN A 58 7.21 -5.41 -17.81
C ASN A 58 6.11 -6.46 -17.53
N ALA A 59 5.17 -6.16 -16.65
CA ALA A 59 3.99 -7.00 -16.49
C ALA A 59 3.01 -6.70 -17.64
N GLU A 60 2.38 -7.74 -18.18
CA GLU A 60 1.30 -7.61 -19.17
C GLU A 60 0.12 -6.76 -18.64
N ILE A 61 0.05 -6.59 -17.31
CA ILE A 61 -1.00 -5.87 -16.61
C ILE A 61 -0.38 -4.65 -15.90
N PRO A 62 -0.87 -3.43 -16.16
CA PRO A 62 -0.43 -2.25 -15.43
C PRO A 62 -0.77 -2.43 -13.95
N ALA A 63 0.23 -2.25 -13.09
CA ALA A 63 0.06 -2.35 -11.66
C ALA A 63 0.63 -1.11 -10.97
N VAL A 64 -0.01 -0.75 -9.87
CA VAL A 64 0.37 0.37 -9.00
C VAL A 64 1.10 -0.11 -7.75
N GLY A 65 1.32 -1.42 -7.63
CA GLY A 65 1.94 -2.03 -6.47
C GLY A 65 1.99 -3.55 -6.52
N VAL A 66 2.45 -4.13 -5.42
CA VAL A 66 2.63 -5.57 -5.27
C VAL A 66 2.39 -5.99 -3.82
N TRP A 67 1.65 -7.08 -3.65
CA TRP A 67 1.68 -7.90 -2.44
C TRP A 67 2.90 -8.83 -2.51
N THR A 68 3.80 -8.68 -1.54
CA THR A 68 5.00 -9.51 -1.39
C THR A 68 4.77 -10.73 -0.49
N SER A 69 3.73 -10.68 0.34
CA SER A 69 3.28 -11.79 1.17
C SER A 69 1.77 -11.73 1.33
N ALA A 70 1.12 -12.90 1.35
CA ALA A 70 -0.32 -13.03 1.53
C ALA A 70 -0.72 -13.69 2.84
N LYS A 71 0.16 -14.46 3.50
CA LYS A 71 -0.14 -15.18 4.75
C LYS A 71 1.06 -15.19 5.69
N PRO A 72 0.84 -15.11 7.02
CA PRO A 72 -0.44 -14.90 7.71
C PRO A 72 -0.94 -13.44 7.67
N ALA A 73 -0.08 -12.51 7.23
CA ALA A 73 -0.42 -11.12 7.00
C ALA A 73 -0.16 -10.74 5.55
N LEU A 74 -1.03 -9.89 5.00
CA LEU A 74 -0.80 -9.25 3.70
C LEU A 74 0.27 -8.17 3.86
N ASP A 75 1.42 -8.32 3.22
CA ASP A 75 2.48 -7.30 3.20
C ASP A 75 2.76 -6.88 1.77
N GLY A 76 2.62 -5.59 1.49
CA GLY A 76 2.72 -5.06 0.14
C GLY A 76 3.08 -3.60 0.08
N SER A 77 3.35 -3.14 -1.13
CA SER A 77 3.73 -1.77 -1.41
C SER A 77 2.99 -1.25 -2.63
N VAL A 78 2.58 0.02 -2.59
CA VAL A 78 2.05 0.79 -3.72
C VAL A 78 2.92 2.02 -3.96
N TYR A 79 3.07 2.33 -5.23
CA TYR A 79 3.92 3.40 -5.73
C TYR A 79 3.04 4.48 -6.33
N LEU A 80 3.18 5.70 -5.81
CA LEU A 80 2.42 6.87 -6.24
C LEU A 80 3.38 7.92 -6.78
N SER A 81 2.93 8.84 -7.62
CA SER A 81 3.70 10.06 -7.86
C SER A 81 3.85 10.88 -6.57
N ASP A 82 4.83 11.79 -6.52
CA ASP A 82 5.02 12.69 -5.36
C ASP A 82 3.73 13.45 -5.02
N ARG A 83 3.00 13.92 -6.04
CA ARG A 83 1.75 14.67 -5.86
C ARG A 83 0.63 13.82 -5.28
N GLU A 84 0.46 12.60 -5.77
CA GLU A 84 -0.54 11.66 -5.25
C GLU A 84 -0.20 11.25 -3.81
N PHE A 85 1.08 10.99 -3.53
CA PHE A 85 1.56 10.70 -2.19
C PHE A 85 1.27 11.83 -1.21
N ASP A 86 1.55 13.09 -1.58
CA ASP A 86 1.30 14.24 -0.72
C ASP A 86 -0.20 14.45 -0.44
N LEU A 87 -1.08 14.17 -1.40
CA LEU A 87 -2.53 14.21 -1.19
C LEU A 87 -2.96 13.17 -0.15
N VAL A 88 -2.53 11.91 -0.31
CA VAL A 88 -2.87 10.84 0.62
C VAL A 88 -2.30 11.13 2.01
N ARG A 89 -1.06 11.59 2.09
CA ARG A 89 -0.42 11.99 3.35
C ARG A 89 -1.19 13.11 4.03
N THR A 90 -1.65 14.12 3.29
CA THR A 90 -2.43 15.24 3.83
C THR A 90 -3.77 14.75 4.38
N MET A 91 -4.47 13.86 3.66
CA MET A 91 -5.70 13.24 4.15
C MET A 91 -5.46 12.44 5.43
N ALA A 92 -4.41 11.63 5.49
CA ALA A 92 -4.05 10.86 6.68
C ALA A 92 -3.70 11.76 7.87
N ALA A 93 -2.87 12.80 7.66
CA ALA A 93 -2.48 13.75 8.70
C ALA A 93 -3.65 14.56 9.24
N ALA A 94 -4.66 14.86 8.40
CA ALA A 94 -5.88 15.52 8.80
C ALA A 94 -6.90 14.60 9.51
N GLY A 95 -6.58 13.31 9.69
CA GLY A 95 -7.51 12.31 10.22
C GLY A 95 -8.73 12.09 9.30
N LYS A 96 -8.55 12.32 7.99
CA LYS A 96 -9.60 12.24 6.96
C LYS A 96 -9.49 11.03 6.07
N LEU A 97 -8.44 10.22 6.15
CA LEU A 97 -8.42 8.93 5.47
C LEU A 97 -9.34 7.99 6.26
N ALA A 98 -10.43 7.52 5.65
CA ALA A 98 -11.46 6.71 6.31
C ALA A 98 -11.54 5.29 5.75
N SER A 99 -11.24 5.10 4.46
CA SER A 99 -11.23 3.79 3.83
C SER A 99 -10.20 3.71 2.71
N ILE A 100 -9.81 2.47 2.40
CA ILE A 100 -8.85 2.14 1.34
C ILE A 100 -9.39 0.92 0.62
N TYR A 101 -9.43 0.99 -0.70
CA TYR A 101 -9.81 -0.15 -1.54
C TYR A 101 -8.61 -0.56 -2.39
N VAL A 102 -8.32 -1.86 -2.40
CA VAL A 102 -7.20 -2.41 -3.15
C VAL A 102 -7.73 -3.51 -4.06
N SER A 103 -7.54 -3.35 -5.36
CA SER A 103 -7.80 -4.40 -6.35
C SER A 103 -6.49 -5.05 -6.73
N PHE A 104 -6.43 -6.38 -6.64
CA PHE A 104 -5.22 -7.15 -6.89
C PHE A 104 -5.56 -8.50 -7.53
N GLN A 105 -4.59 -9.08 -8.23
CA GLN A 105 -4.74 -10.39 -8.84
C GLN A 105 -4.82 -11.49 -7.79
N GLU A 106 -5.32 -12.66 -8.13
CA GLU A 106 -5.23 -13.79 -7.20
C GLU A 106 -3.76 -14.10 -6.88
N PRO A 107 -3.35 -14.17 -5.59
CA PRO A 107 -1.95 -14.40 -5.26
C PRO A 107 -1.43 -15.75 -5.73
N TYR A 108 -0.31 -15.73 -6.46
CA TYR A 108 0.45 -16.91 -6.86
C TYR A 108 1.72 -17.01 -6.00
N TYR A 109 1.89 -18.16 -5.34
CA TYR A 109 2.95 -18.38 -4.34
C TYR A 109 3.06 -17.31 -3.24
N GLY A 110 1.94 -16.69 -2.87
CA GLY A 110 1.89 -15.68 -1.81
C GLY A 110 2.25 -14.25 -2.27
N SER A 111 2.46 -14.03 -3.56
CA SER A 111 2.68 -12.71 -4.15
C SER A 111 1.60 -12.37 -5.19
N SER A 112 1.28 -11.09 -5.37
CA SER A 112 0.28 -10.64 -6.34
C SER A 112 0.52 -9.20 -6.79
N LEU A 113 0.14 -8.86 -8.02
CA LEU A 113 0.13 -7.48 -8.49
C LEU A 113 -1.13 -6.74 -8.03
N ILE A 114 -0.94 -5.50 -7.58
CA ILE A 114 -2.03 -4.58 -7.24
C ILE A 114 -2.36 -3.77 -8.49
N ALA A 115 -3.52 -4.01 -9.07
CA ALA A 115 -3.99 -3.32 -10.27
C ALA A 115 -4.45 -1.89 -9.97
N SER A 116 -5.09 -1.67 -8.83
CA SER A 116 -5.51 -0.33 -8.41
C SER A 116 -5.58 -0.20 -6.90
N VAL A 117 -5.43 1.05 -6.44
CA VAL A 117 -5.66 1.45 -5.06
C VAL A 117 -6.44 2.76 -5.05
N SER A 118 -7.42 2.88 -4.16
CA SER A 118 -8.12 4.12 -3.88
C SER A 118 -8.07 4.45 -2.39
N PHE A 119 -7.97 5.73 -2.10
CA PHE A 119 -7.93 6.29 -0.75
C PHE A 119 -9.13 7.23 -0.62
N SER A 120 -10.01 6.98 0.35
CA SER A 120 -11.26 7.74 0.49
C SER A 120 -11.40 8.33 1.89
N SER A 121 -12.06 9.48 1.95
CA SER A 121 -12.54 10.09 3.18
C SER A 121 -13.91 9.61 3.62
N ASP A 122 -14.59 8.85 2.77
CA ASP A 122 -15.85 8.21 3.09
C ASP A 122 -15.59 6.89 3.82
N PRO A 123 -16.41 6.56 4.84
CA PRO A 123 -16.33 5.26 5.49
C PRO A 123 -16.60 4.15 4.46
N PRO A 124 -16.09 2.93 4.69
CA PRO A 124 -16.34 1.84 3.77
C PRO A 124 -17.85 1.60 3.65
N GLU A 125 -18.34 1.43 2.42
CA GLU A 125 -19.72 1.02 2.18
C GLU A 125 -20.04 -0.24 3.01
N ALA A 126 -21.17 -0.21 3.71
CA ALA A 126 -21.63 -1.37 4.47
C ALA A 126 -22.17 -2.42 3.50
N GLU A 127 -21.46 -3.54 3.38
CA GLU A 127 -22.01 -4.80 2.83
C GLU A 127 -22.81 -5.57 3.89
#